data_AF-A0AA37HJ65-F1
#
_entry.id   AF-A0AA37HJ65-F1
#
_cell.length_a   1.000
_cell.length_b   1.000
_cell.length_c   1.000
_cell.angle_alpha   90.00
_cell.angle_beta   90.00
_cell.angle_gamma   90.00
#
_symmetry.space_group_name_H-M   'P 1'
#
loop_
_entity.id
_entity.type
_entity.pdbx_description
1 polymer ?
#
loop_
_entity_poly.entity_id
_entity_poly.type
_entity_poly.pdbx_seq_one_letter_code
_entity_poly.pdbx_strand_id
1 'polypeptide(L)' 'MSTFHLHRGWREPDGLVTAHATSGRVIQAASPSDAVSVALAEGDFLVTDNTNLVWLIDEHGALVWSLRLDGENTKPSP' A
#
# COMPACT_ATOMS: atom_id res chain seq x y z
N MET A 1 2.10 2.86 21.63
CA MET A 1 1.82 3.09 20.20
C MET A 1 2.94 2.43 19.43
N SER A 2 2.59 1.70 18.38
CA SER A 2 3.54 1.06 17.48
C SER A 2 3.66 1.87 16.20
N THR A 3 4.82 1.75 15.57
CA THR A 3 5.11 2.42 14.30
C THR A 3 4.76 1.49 13.14
N PHE A 4 4.03 2.02 12.17
CA PHE A 4 3.74 1.34 10.91
C PHE A 4 4.18 2.21 9.75
N HIS A 5 4.63 1.58 8.68
CA HIS A 5 5.03 2.26 7.46
C HIS A 5 4.05 1.90 6.34
N LEU A 6 3.30 2.90 5.92
CA LEU A 6 2.42 2.82 4.78
C LEU A 6 3.23 3.16 3.53
N HIS A 7 3.20 2.28 2.56
CA HIS A 7 3.89 2.44 1.30
C HIS A 7 2.90 2.32 0.16
N ARG A 8 3.27 2.90 -0.97
CA ARG A 8 2.60 2.68 -2.25
C ARG A 8 3.64 2.43 -3.33
N GLY A 9 3.20 1.89 -4.46
CA GLY A 9 4.10 1.62 -5.56
C GLY A 9 3.43 0.97 -6.76
N TRP A 10 4.26 0.71 -7.77
CA TRP A 10 3.90 -0.12 -8.91
C TRP A 10 4.45 -1.53 -8.70
N ARG A 11 3.54 -2.50 -8.76
CA ARG A 11 3.80 -3.93 -8.82
C ARG A 11 3.73 -4.36 -10.28
N GLU A 12 4.86 -4.83 -10.79
CA GLU A 12 4.96 -5.42 -12.10
C GLU A 12 4.12 -6.70 -12.21
N PRO A 13 3.75 -7.15 -13.42
CA PRO A 13 2.96 -8.37 -13.62
C PRO A 13 3.60 -9.64 -13.03
N ASP A 14 4.92 -9.70 -12.94
CA ASP A 14 5.67 -10.80 -12.31
C ASP A 14 5.66 -10.74 -10.77
N GLY A 15 5.08 -9.68 -10.21
CA GLY A 15 4.89 -9.48 -8.79
C GLY A 15 5.98 -8.64 -8.12
N LEU A 16 7.01 -8.19 -8.85
CA LEU A 16 8.05 -7.32 -8.32
C LEU A 16 7.51 -5.91 -8.06
N VAL A 17 7.79 -5.36 -6.89
CA VAL A 17 7.51 -3.96 -6.59
C VAL A 17 8.79 -3.17 -6.84
N THR A 18 8.79 -2.35 -7.88
CA THR A 18 9.97 -1.54 -8.20
C THR A 18 9.98 -0.28 -7.33
N ALA A 19 11.16 0.10 -6.84
CA ALA A 19 11.33 1.26 -5.95
C ALA A 19 10.97 2.62 -6.59
N HIS A 20 10.58 2.63 -7.87
CA HIS A 20 10.24 3.83 -8.63
C HIS A 20 9.02 4.60 -8.11
N ALA A 21 8.28 4.07 -7.15
CA ALA A 21 7.09 4.74 -6.60
C ALA A 21 6.93 4.63 -5.08
N THR A 22 8.00 4.41 -4.31
CA THR A 22 7.93 4.34 -2.84
C THR A 22 7.82 5.74 -2.21
N SER A 23 6.64 6.35 -2.29
CA SER A 23 6.26 7.33 -1.26
C SER A 23 5.82 6.56 -0.03
N GLY A 24 6.30 6.98 1.14
CA GLY A 24 6.02 6.33 2.42
C GLY A 24 5.46 7.31 3.43
N ARG A 25 4.49 6.88 4.24
CA ARG A 25 4.00 7.61 5.41
C ARG A 25 4.22 6.76 6.65
N VAL A 26 4.49 7.44 7.76
CA VAL A 26 4.54 6.81 9.07
C VAL A 26 3.19 6.96 9.74
N ILE A 27 2.64 5.84 10.21
CA ILE A 27 1.39 5.78 10.98
C ILE A 27 1.74 5.35 12.41
N GLN A 28 1.27 6.11 13.39
CA GLN A 28 1.33 5.74 14.81
C GLN A 28 -0.04 5.22 15.23
N ALA A 29 -0.11 3.96 15.65
CA ALA A 29 -1.37 3.33 16.01
C ALA A 29 -1.22 2.43 17.24
N ALA A 30 -2.32 2.12 17.92
CA ALA A 30 -2.32 1.23 19.08
C ALA A 30 -2.28 -0.26 18.67
N SER A 31 -2.79 -0.58 17.48
CA SER A 31 -2.86 -1.94 16.95
C SER A 31 -2.72 -1.97 15.42
N PRO A 32 -2.45 -3.15 14.82
CA PRO A 32 -2.46 -3.32 13.37
C PRO A 32 -3.80 -2.94 12.72
N SER A 33 -4.91 -3.28 13.37
CA SER A 33 -6.26 -2.93 12.86
C SER A 33 -6.48 -1.43 12.83
N ASP A 34 -6.08 -0.70 13.88
CA ASP A 34 -6.15 0.76 13.90
C ASP A 34 -5.27 1.37 12.81
N ALA A 35 -4.07 0.81 12.59
CA ALA A 35 -3.16 1.27 11.54
C ALA A 35 -3.76 1.10 10.14
N VAL A 36 -4.47 -0.01 9.89
CA VAL A 36 -5.19 -0.23 8.63
C VAL A 36 -6.34 0.75 8.46
N SER A 37 -7.11 1.04 9.52
CA SER A 37 -8.17 2.06 9.47
C SER A 37 -7.61 3.46 9.14
N VAL A 38 -6.47 3.84 9.71
CA VAL A 38 -5.79 5.09 9.37
C VAL A 38 -5.29 5.06 7.92
N ALA A 39 -4.66 3.96 7.49
CA ALA A 39 -4.18 3.83 6.11
C ALA A 39 -5.29 3.96 5.06
N LEU A 40 -6.46 3.39 5.32
CA LEU A 40 -7.65 3.51 4.46
C LEU A 40 -8.23 4.94 4.43
N ALA A 41 -8.03 5.72 5.49
CA ALA A 41 -8.45 7.11 5.55
C ALA A 41 -7.52 8.07 4.77
N GLU A 42 -6.32 7.64 4.39
CA GLU A 42 -5.34 8.42 3.61
C GLU A 42 -5.68 8.43 2.10
N GLY A 43 -6.93 8.78 1.75
CA GLY A 43 -7.46 8.66 0.38
C GLY A 43 -6.59 9.30 -0.72
N ASP A 44 -6.09 10.52 -0.51
CA ASP A 44 -5.21 11.21 -1.47
C ASP A 44 -3.85 10.51 -1.64
N PHE A 45 -3.41 9.77 -0.62
CA PHE A 45 -2.21 8.95 -0.71
C PHE A 45 -2.46 7.64 -1.47
N LEU A 46 -3.66 7.08 -1.36
CA LEU A 46 -4.02 5.81 -2.03
C LEU A 46 -4.26 6.01 -3.53
N VAL A 47 -4.85 7.13 -3.95
CA VAL A 47 -5.30 7.33 -5.33
C VAL A 47 -4.29 8.19 -6.10
N THR A 48 -3.23 7.57 -6.59
CA THR A 48 -2.31 8.23 -7.55
C THR A 48 -2.15 7.42 -8.82
N ASP A 49 -2.15 8.11 -9.97
CA ASP A 49 -2.17 7.49 -11.31
C ASP A 49 -0.99 6.56 -11.61
N ASN A 50 0.10 6.66 -10.84
CA ASN A 50 1.33 5.88 -11.04
C ASN A 50 1.52 4.75 -10.00
N THR A 51 0.46 4.32 -9.32
CA THR A 51 0.53 3.25 -8.31
C THR A 51 -0.60 2.26 -8.47
N ASN A 52 -0.30 0.95 -8.40
CA ASN A 52 -1.29 -0.13 -8.43
C ASN A 52 -1.30 -0.97 -7.14
N LEU A 53 -0.41 -0.69 -6.19
CA LEU A 53 -0.31 -1.40 -4.93
C LEU A 53 -0.04 -0.42 -3.77
N VAL A 54 -0.73 -0.66 -2.66
CA VAL A 54 -0.46 -0.06 -1.35
C VAL A 54 -0.21 -1.18 -0.37
N TRP A 55 0.77 -1.02 0.52
CA TRP A 55 1.05 -1.99 1.56
C TRP A 55 1.47 -1.33 2.86
N LEU A 56 1.14 -1.98 3.97
CA LEU A 56 1.45 -1.54 5.33
C LEU A 56 2.38 -2.57 5.96
N ILE A 57 3.52 -2.11 6.46
CA ILE A 57 4.44 -2.94 7.26
C ILE A 57 4.50 -2.44 8.70
N ASP A 58 4.80 -3.33 9.62
CA ASP A 58 5.15 -2.96 11.00
C ASP A 58 6.61 -2.48 11.10
N GLU A 59 7.03 -2.12 12.32
CA GLU A 59 8.39 -1.65 12.62
C GLU A 59 9.49 -2.71 12.38
N HIS A 60 9.13 -3.99 12.28
CA HIS A 60 10.05 -5.09 11.98
C HIS A 60 10.09 -5.42 10.48
N GLY A 61 9.29 -4.71 9.66
CA GLY A 61 9.18 -4.94 8.23
C GLY A 61 8.22 -6.07 7.85
N ALA A 62 7.43 -6.59 8.79
CA ALA A 62 6.44 -7.61 8.49
C ALA A 62 5.22 -6.99 7.78
N LEU A 63 4.76 -7.64 6.71
CA LEU A 63 3.56 -7.21 6.00
C LEU A 63 2.31 -7.42 6.87
N VAL A 64 1.63 -6.32 7.17
CA VAL A 64 0.39 -6.29 7.96
C VAL A 64 -0.83 -6.35 7.05
N TRP A 65 -0.80 -5.60 5.95
CA TRP A 65 -1.92 -5.43 5.04
C TRP A 65 -1.46 -4.94 3.67
N SER A 66 -2.24 -5.24 2.63
CA SER A 66 -2.03 -4.68 1.29
C SER A 66 -3.35 -4.49 0.54
N LEU A 67 -3.38 -3.50 -0.34
CA LEU A 67 -4.49 -3.20 -1.24
C LEU A 67 -4.00 -3.09 -2.67
N ARG A 68 -4.64 -3.84 -3.56
CA ARG A 68 -4.50 -3.68 -5.01
C ARG A 68 -5.46 -2.60 -5.49
N LEU A 69 -4.91 -1.62 -6.22
CA LEU A 69 -5.66 -0.52 -6.80
C LEU A 69 -6.01 -0.80 -8.26
N ASP A 70 -5.30 -1.73 -8.89
CA ASP A 70 -5.72 -2.26 -10.18
C ASP A 70 -7.00 -3.07 -10.02
N GLY A 71 -8.05 -2.67 -10.74
CA GLY A 71 -9.27 -3.46 -10.86
C GLY A 71 -8.93 -4.86 -11.37
N GLU A 72 -9.71 -5.87 -10.96
CA GLU A 72 -9.53 -7.27 -11.33
C GLU A 72 -9.24 -7.41 -12.83
N ASN A 73 -7.95 -7.53 -13.17
CA ASN A 73 -7.38 -8.01 -14.42
C ASN A 73 -8.33 -7.96 -15.63
N THR A 74 -8.84 -6.78 -16.00
CA THR A 74 -9.57 -6.64 -17.25
C THR A 74 -8.51 -6.67 -18.35
N LYS A 75 -8.21 -7.88 -18.83
CA LYS A 75 -7.62 -8.09 -20.14
C LYS A 75 -8.32 -7.10 -21.09
N PRO A 76 -7.60 -6.25 -21.84
CA PRO A 76 -8.24 -5.54 -22.94
C PRO A 76 -8.79 -6.64 -23.86
N SER A 77 -10.12 -6.67 -24.03
CA SER A 77 -10.73 -7.48 -25.08
C SER A 77 -10.21 -6.97 -26.44
N PRO A 78 -9.92 -7.87 -27.39
CA PRO A 78 -9.34 -7.53 -28.69
C PRO A 78 -10.23 -6.59 -29.51
#